data_AF-W6NBJ4-F1
#
_entry.id   AF-W6NBJ4-F1
#
_cell.length_a   1.000
_cell.length_b   1.000
_cell.length_c   1.000
_cell.angle_alpha   90.00
_cell.angle_beta   90.00
_cell.angle_gamma   90.00
#
_symmetry.space_group_name_H-M   'P 1'
#
loop_
_entity.id
_entity.type
_entity.pdbx_description
1 polymer ?
#
loop_
_entity_poly.entity_id
_entity_poly.type
_entity_poly.pdbx_seq_one_letter_code
_entity_poly.pdbx_strand_id
1 'polypeptide(L)'
;MTSFLLLLLSTCLCIDALWRVPLTKTTLDRKYYNKDAIVEYLRQKYITNYTFVASYDYQEGLSNYLNAEYYGTIQIGNPPQTFKVLFDTGSANLWVPCSICPLTDKACSQHNKFNCTQSSTCYPTNSYLPLKYGTGSLHGYVDFDVVCMICAEAVFAFYLNRDLYNNTVGGELTLCGIDPTHYQGPIVWEYLISETYWQIQLGGIIINGQQITGPTTAIVDSGTSLIAGPPALVQEIQQVIGAGASGSIDCSTIPNLPEITFIIGGIPLVVIPQNYVIKVSIL
;
A
#
# COMPACT_ATOMS: atom_id res chain seq x y z
N MET A 1 -65.26 1.52 -19.62
CA MET A 1 -64.27 0.85 -18.75
C MET A 1 -62.89 1.28 -19.19
N THR A 2 -62.34 2.30 -18.52
CA THR A 2 -61.01 2.85 -18.79
C THR A 2 -59.96 2.02 -18.08
N SER A 3 -59.16 1.25 -18.84
CA SER A 3 -58.03 0.51 -18.29
C SER A 3 -56.80 1.41 -18.31
N PHE A 4 -56.39 1.92 -17.15
CA PHE A 4 -55.11 2.62 -16.99
C PHE A 4 -54.01 1.57 -16.86
N LEU A 5 -53.17 1.47 -17.89
CA LEU A 5 -51.92 0.70 -17.84
C LEU A 5 -50.90 1.52 -17.04
N LEU A 6 -50.70 1.20 -15.75
CA LEU A 6 -49.55 1.73 -15.00
C LEU A 6 -48.27 1.07 -15.54
N LEU A 7 -47.54 1.79 -16.38
CA LEU A 7 -46.14 1.49 -16.65
C LEU A 7 -45.34 1.89 -15.40
N LEU A 8 -44.98 0.91 -14.58
CA LEU A 8 -43.91 1.07 -13.59
C LEU A 8 -42.59 1.21 -14.36
N LEU A 9 -42.20 2.46 -14.67
CA LEU A 9 -40.81 2.75 -14.98
C LEU A 9 -39.99 2.42 -13.72
N SER A 10 -39.35 1.26 -13.74
CA SER A 10 -38.22 0.97 -12.85
C SER A 10 -37.11 1.96 -13.22
N THR A 11 -37.11 3.12 -12.59
CA THR A 11 -35.93 3.96 -12.54
C THR A 11 -34.88 3.14 -11.83
N CYS A 12 -33.88 2.65 -12.56
CA CYS A 12 -32.63 2.21 -11.99
C CYS A 12 -32.08 3.40 -11.21
N LEU A 13 -32.38 3.48 -9.92
CA LEU A 13 -31.66 4.37 -9.03
C LEU A 13 -30.23 3.84 -9.06
N CYS A 14 -29.36 4.52 -9.80
CA CYS A 14 -27.93 4.41 -9.57
C CYS A 14 -27.75 4.81 -8.12
N ILE A 15 -27.68 3.82 -7.24
CA ILE A 15 -27.26 4.06 -5.87
C ILE A 15 -25.80 4.43 -6.04
N ASP A 16 -25.43 5.68 -5.72
CA ASP A 16 -24.04 6.11 -5.56
C ASP A 16 -23.44 5.36 -4.37
N ALA A 17 -23.27 4.05 -4.54
CA ALA A 17 -22.87 3.14 -3.50
C ALA A 17 -21.34 3.17 -3.44
N LEU A 18 -20.83 3.85 -2.42
CA LEU A 18 -19.42 3.78 -2.05
C LEU A 18 -19.05 2.31 -1.80
N TRP A 19 -18.16 1.78 -2.63
CA TRP A 19 -17.74 0.39 -2.54
C TRP A 19 -16.60 0.28 -1.52
N ARG A 20 -16.82 -0.52 -0.47
CA ARG A 20 -15.91 -0.62 0.68
C ARG A 20 -15.24 -1.98 0.69
N VAL A 21 -13.91 -1.97 0.76
CA VAL A 21 -13.07 -3.14 0.99
C VAL A 21 -12.49 -3.04 2.38
N PRO A 22 -12.96 -3.85 3.34
CA PRO A 22 -12.31 -3.97 4.63
C PRO A 22 -10.87 -4.43 4.41
N LEU A 23 -9.93 -3.67 4.95
CA LEU A 23 -8.52 -4.04 4.95
C LEU A 23 -8.24 -4.77 6.25
N THR A 24 -7.63 -5.93 6.14
CA THR A 24 -7.11 -6.66 7.28
C THR A 24 -5.63 -6.37 7.43
N LYS A 25 -5.18 -6.23 8.67
CA LYS A 25 -3.78 -5.98 8.99
C LYS A 25 -3.17 -7.24 9.55
N THR A 26 -2.05 -7.68 8.99
CA THR A 26 -1.21 -8.68 9.65
C THR A 26 -0.10 -7.96 10.40
N THR A 27 -0.01 -8.14 11.71
CA THR A 27 1.11 -7.65 12.52
C THR A 27 2.03 -8.81 12.88
N LEU A 28 3.23 -8.83 12.32
CA LEU A 28 4.27 -9.77 12.71
C LEU A 28 5.19 -9.18 13.78
N ASP A 29 5.81 -10.05 14.57
CA ASP A 29 6.74 -9.66 15.62
C ASP A 29 7.94 -8.92 15.02
N ARG A 30 8.12 -7.67 15.46
CA ARG A 30 9.14 -6.76 14.92
C ARG A 30 10.57 -7.17 15.25
N LYS A 31 10.80 -8.20 16.07
CA LYS A 31 12.13 -8.81 16.19
C LYS A 31 12.65 -9.40 14.87
N TYR A 32 11.75 -9.74 13.94
CA TYR A 32 12.10 -10.25 12.62
C TYR A 32 12.29 -9.14 11.58
N TYR A 33 12.23 -7.86 11.99
CA TYR A 33 12.32 -6.71 11.09
C TYR A 33 13.75 -6.45 10.62
N ASN A 34 14.03 -6.67 9.34
CA ASN A 34 15.34 -6.39 8.75
C ASN A 34 15.32 -5.03 8.03
N LYS A 35 15.79 -3.99 8.74
CA LYS A 35 15.84 -2.60 8.22
C LYS A 35 16.71 -2.47 6.97
N ASP A 36 17.86 -3.12 6.96
CA ASP A 36 18.80 -3.05 5.83
C ASP A 36 18.17 -3.63 4.57
N ALA A 37 17.45 -4.75 4.72
CA ALA A 37 16.73 -5.34 3.61
C ALA A 37 15.62 -4.38 3.11
N ILE A 38 14.87 -3.69 3.97
CA ILE A 38 13.84 -2.72 3.53
C ILE A 38 14.45 -1.53 2.80
N VAL A 39 15.56 -1.00 3.30
CA VAL A 39 16.28 0.09 2.62
C VAL A 39 16.73 -0.37 1.23
N GLU A 40 17.27 -1.59 1.12
CA GLU A 40 17.69 -2.16 -0.15
C GLU A 40 16.51 -2.36 -1.13
N TYR A 41 15.35 -2.79 -0.62
CA TYR A 41 14.11 -2.90 -1.39
C TYR A 41 13.66 -1.56 -1.96
N LEU A 42 13.64 -0.52 -1.13
CA LEU A 42 13.20 0.82 -1.54
C LEU A 42 14.15 1.44 -2.56
N ARG A 43 15.46 1.18 -2.44
CA ARG A 43 16.44 1.59 -3.46
C ARG A 43 16.15 0.92 -4.79
N GLN A 44 15.90 -0.37 -4.81
CA GLN A 44 15.57 -1.07 -6.05
C GLN A 44 14.23 -0.63 -6.65
N LYS A 45 13.23 -0.32 -5.81
CA LYS A 45 11.90 0.14 -6.27
C LYS A 45 11.95 1.56 -6.86
N TYR A 46 12.72 2.47 -6.26
CA TYR A 46 12.62 3.91 -6.54
C TYR A 46 13.87 4.59 -7.11
N ILE A 47 15.04 3.92 -7.13
CA ILE A 47 16.27 4.49 -7.71
C ILE A 47 16.54 3.85 -9.07
N THR A 48 16.43 4.65 -10.13
CA THR A 48 16.74 4.23 -11.50
C THR A 48 18.21 3.80 -11.63
N ASN A 49 18.46 2.69 -12.33
CA ASN A 49 19.80 2.09 -12.52
C ASN A 49 20.51 1.69 -11.21
N TYR A 50 19.77 1.47 -10.13
CA TYR A 50 20.34 0.92 -8.92
C TYR A 50 20.80 -0.53 -9.14
N THR A 51 22.09 -0.79 -8.94
CA THR A 51 22.65 -2.14 -9.03
C THR A 51 22.49 -2.84 -7.69
N PHE A 52 21.68 -3.90 -7.68
CA PHE A 52 21.46 -4.72 -6.50
C PHE A 52 22.76 -5.27 -5.92
N VAL A 53 22.96 -5.11 -4.61
CA VAL A 53 24.09 -5.71 -3.89
C VAL A 53 23.61 -7.00 -3.21
N ALA A 54 23.88 -8.14 -3.85
CA ALA A 54 23.40 -9.47 -3.44
C ALA A 54 23.83 -9.93 -2.03
N SER A 55 24.76 -9.25 -1.36
CA SER A 55 25.13 -9.56 0.03
C SER A 55 24.02 -9.27 1.05
N TYR A 56 22.98 -8.52 0.65
CA TYR A 56 21.77 -8.28 1.44
C TYR A 56 20.60 -9.21 1.06
N ASP A 57 20.83 -10.14 0.12
CA ASP A 57 19.90 -11.21 -0.27
C ASP A 57 19.84 -12.26 0.86
N TYR A 58 19.11 -11.95 1.93
CA TYR A 58 18.70 -12.99 2.85
C TYR A 58 17.70 -13.87 2.09
N GLN A 59 18.13 -15.09 1.76
CA GLN A 59 17.31 -16.07 1.04
C GLN A 59 16.04 -16.43 1.79
N GLU A 60 14.97 -15.67 1.58
CA GLU A 60 13.59 -16.17 1.64
C GLU A 60 12.79 -15.50 0.52
N GLY A 61 12.23 -16.33 -0.37
CA GLY A 61 11.61 -15.90 -1.64
C GLY A 61 10.51 -14.85 -1.46
N LEU A 62 10.31 -14.02 -2.50
CA LEU A 62 9.35 -12.90 -2.53
C LEU A 62 9.29 -12.24 -1.15
N SER A 63 10.35 -11.53 -0.76
CA SER A 63 10.49 -10.94 0.58
C SER A 63 9.16 -10.35 1.08
N ASN A 64 8.47 -11.12 1.89
CA ASN A 64 7.41 -10.62 2.72
C ASN A 64 8.16 -9.74 3.72
N TYR A 65 8.18 -8.43 3.50
CA TYR A 65 8.90 -7.51 4.37
C TYR A 65 8.18 -7.29 5.70
N LEU A 66 7.58 -8.35 6.25
CA LEU A 66 7.10 -8.54 7.63
C LEU A 66 6.52 -7.26 8.25
N ASN A 67 5.74 -6.57 7.42
CA ASN A 67 5.24 -5.23 7.64
C ASN A 67 3.76 -5.33 8.05
N ALA A 68 3.20 -4.22 8.55
CA ALA A 68 1.76 -4.11 8.70
C ALA A 68 1.14 -4.02 7.31
N GLU A 69 0.96 -5.15 6.66
CA GLU A 69 0.35 -5.23 5.34
C GLU A 69 -1.16 -5.14 5.47
N TYR A 70 -1.74 -4.19 4.76
CA TYR A 70 -3.17 -4.04 4.64
C TYR A 70 -3.63 -4.75 3.37
N TYR A 71 -4.22 -5.93 3.53
CA TYR A 71 -4.77 -6.69 2.43
C TYR A 71 -6.30 -6.59 2.42
N GLY A 72 -6.86 -6.46 1.23
CA GLY A 72 -8.29 -6.63 1.02
C GLY A 72 -8.55 -7.87 0.17
N THR A 73 -9.84 -8.13 -0.06
CA THR A 73 -10.27 -9.30 -0.83
C THR A 73 -10.80 -8.85 -2.19
N ILE A 74 -10.36 -9.53 -3.24
CA ILE A 74 -10.92 -9.40 -4.59
C ILE A 74 -11.45 -10.74 -5.06
N GLN A 75 -12.25 -10.67 -6.11
CA GLN A 75 -12.82 -11.83 -6.78
C GLN A 75 -12.53 -11.75 -8.28
N ILE A 76 -12.07 -12.87 -8.84
CA ILE A 76 -11.71 -12.99 -10.26
C ILE A 76 -12.51 -14.14 -10.87
N GLY A 77 -13.14 -13.88 -12.00
CA GLY A 77 -13.81 -14.87 -12.84
C GLY A 77 -15.25 -15.20 -12.49
N ASN A 78 -15.83 -16.13 -13.26
CA ASN A 78 -17.21 -16.57 -13.12
C ASN A 78 -17.35 -18.11 -13.24
N PRO A 79 -17.67 -18.85 -12.17
CA PRO A 79 -17.96 -18.35 -10.82
C PRO A 79 -16.73 -17.69 -10.15
N PRO A 80 -16.95 -16.74 -9.22
CA PRO A 80 -15.87 -15.99 -8.59
C PRO A 80 -14.86 -16.84 -7.81
N GLN A 81 -13.57 -16.61 -8.05
CA GLN A 81 -12.45 -17.15 -7.26
C GLN A 81 -11.87 -16.04 -6.38
N THR A 82 -11.73 -16.29 -5.07
CA THR A 82 -11.43 -15.26 -4.06
C THR A 82 -9.94 -15.19 -3.71
N PHE A 83 -9.37 -13.98 -3.71
CA PHE A 83 -7.96 -13.72 -3.40
C PHE A 83 -7.79 -12.61 -2.39
N LYS A 84 -6.79 -12.75 -1.53
CA LYS A 84 -6.28 -11.64 -0.70
C LYS A 84 -5.19 -10.94 -1.47
N VAL A 85 -5.29 -9.62 -1.61
CA VAL A 85 -4.32 -8.80 -2.36
C VAL A 85 -3.92 -7.56 -1.58
N LEU A 86 -2.66 -7.16 -1.78
CA LEU A 86 -2.16 -5.84 -1.37
C LEU A 86 -2.58 -4.82 -2.42
N PHE A 87 -3.25 -3.75 -2.00
CA PHE A 87 -3.55 -2.63 -2.89
C PHE A 87 -2.38 -1.64 -2.84
N ASP A 88 -1.47 -1.76 -3.81
CA ASP A 88 -0.20 -1.03 -3.90
C ASP A 88 -0.28 0.11 -4.91
N THR A 89 -0.29 1.35 -4.44
CA THR A 89 -0.23 2.54 -5.32
C THR A 89 1.17 2.78 -5.91
N GLY A 90 2.19 2.03 -5.47
CA GLY A 90 3.54 2.04 -6.03
C GLY A 90 3.76 1.04 -7.18
N SER A 91 2.72 0.37 -7.69
CA SER A 91 2.81 -0.48 -8.89
C SER A 91 1.50 -0.47 -9.70
N ALA A 92 1.47 -1.15 -10.85
CA ALA A 92 0.37 -1.08 -11.81
C ALA A 92 -0.11 -2.45 -12.35
N ASN A 93 0.37 -3.56 -11.78
CA ASN A 93 0.00 -4.91 -12.22
C ASN A 93 -0.84 -5.62 -11.17
N LEU A 94 -1.93 -6.25 -11.60
CA LEU A 94 -2.62 -7.27 -10.83
C LEU A 94 -2.02 -8.63 -11.17
N TRP A 95 -1.60 -9.39 -10.16
CA TRP A 95 -1.19 -10.78 -10.30
C TRP A 95 -1.67 -11.60 -9.10
N VAL A 96 -1.98 -12.87 -9.34
CA VAL A 96 -2.32 -13.87 -8.33
C VAL A 96 -1.63 -15.19 -8.68
N PRO A 97 -1.36 -16.08 -7.72
CA PRO A 97 -0.77 -17.38 -8.01
C PRO A 97 -1.63 -18.20 -8.99
N CYS A 98 -0.99 -18.89 -9.93
CA CYS A 98 -1.68 -19.76 -10.90
C CYS A 98 -1.88 -21.17 -10.32
N SER A 99 -2.98 -21.85 -10.68
CA SER A 99 -3.21 -23.25 -10.31
C SER A 99 -2.17 -24.21 -10.88
N ILE A 100 -1.50 -23.80 -11.96
CA ILE A 100 -0.48 -24.57 -12.68
C ILE A 100 0.93 -24.06 -12.29
N CYS A 101 1.21 -24.03 -10.98
CA CYS A 101 2.54 -23.71 -10.47
C CYS A 101 3.27 -24.96 -9.93
N PRO A 102 4.61 -24.98 -9.91
CA PRO A 102 5.37 -26.12 -9.39
C PRO A 102 5.01 -26.44 -7.93
N LEU A 103 4.86 -27.73 -7.59
CA LEU A 103 4.56 -28.16 -6.21
C LEU A 103 5.70 -27.83 -5.21
N THR A 104 6.91 -27.63 -5.72
CA THR A 104 8.08 -27.20 -4.93
C THR A 104 8.05 -25.71 -4.60
N ASP A 105 7.18 -24.93 -5.25
CA ASP A 105 6.99 -23.51 -4.94
C ASP A 105 6.13 -23.38 -3.68
N LYS A 106 6.78 -23.12 -2.54
CA LYS A 106 6.12 -22.91 -1.26
C LYS A 106 5.20 -21.69 -1.27
N ALA A 107 5.60 -20.61 -1.94
CA ALA A 107 4.79 -19.40 -2.02
C ALA A 107 3.49 -19.68 -2.78
N CYS A 108 3.56 -20.31 -3.95
CA CYS A 108 2.35 -20.66 -4.68
C CYS A 108 1.48 -21.71 -3.96
N SER A 109 2.10 -22.72 -3.35
CA SER A 109 1.35 -23.80 -2.69
C SER A 109 0.61 -23.36 -1.42
N GLN A 110 1.09 -22.33 -0.73
CA GLN A 110 0.48 -21.78 0.49
C GLN A 110 -0.61 -20.72 0.23
N HIS A 111 -0.82 -20.31 -1.01
CA HIS A 111 -1.80 -19.28 -1.37
C HIS A 111 -2.96 -19.84 -2.21
N ASN A 112 -4.07 -19.08 -2.25
CA ASN A 112 -5.15 -19.34 -3.19
C ASN A 112 -4.61 -19.20 -4.61
N LYS A 113 -5.06 -20.09 -5.50
CA LYS A 113 -4.58 -20.20 -6.87
C LYS A 113 -5.71 -19.99 -7.85
N PHE A 114 -5.48 -19.13 -8.84
CA PHE A 114 -6.41 -18.90 -9.93
C PHE A 114 -6.38 -20.06 -10.92
N ASN A 115 -7.55 -20.61 -11.18
CA ASN A 115 -7.76 -21.65 -12.17
C ASN A 115 -8.65 -21.12 -13.30
N CYS A 116 -8.01 -20.70 -14.39
CA CYS A 116 -8.72 -20.21 -15.58
C CYS A 116 -9.74 -21.22 -16.14
N THR A 117 -9.44 -22.54 -16.06
CA THR A 117 -10.34 -23.59 -16.55
C THR A 117 -11.66 -23.70 -15.76
N GLN A 118 -11.71 -23.12 -14.55
CA GLN A 118 -12.91 -23.09 -13.70
C GLN A 118 -13.70 -21.79 -13.86
N SER A 119 -13.25 -20.85 -14.70
CA SER A 119 -13.96 -19.60 -14.97
C SER A 119 -14.47 -19.58 -16.41
N SER A 120 -15.78 -19.45 -16.56
CA SER A 120 -16.46 -19.33 -17.85
C SER A 120 -16.15 -18.03 -18.60
N THR A 121 -15.61 -17.03 -17.91
CA THR A 121 -15.23 -15.72 -18.47
C THR A 121 -13.72 -15.58 -18.68
N CYS A 122 -12.94 -16.59 -18.31
CA CYS A 122 -11.50 -16.54 -18.50
C CYS A 122 -11.11 -16.77 -19.96
N TYR A 123 -10.17 -15.97 -20.43
CA TYR A 123 -9.49 -16.11 -21.70
C TYR A 123 -7.98 -16.14 -21.44
N PRO A 124 -7.37 -17.34 -21.40
CA PRO A 124 -5.94 -17.44 -21.14
C PRO A 124 -5.14 -16.96 -22.34
N THR A 125 -3.96 -16.39 -22.09
CA THR A 125 -3.03 -16.04 -23.15
C THR A 125 -1.73 -16.81 -23.02
N ASN A 126 -0.92 -16.82 -24.07
CA ASN A 126 0.46 -17.35 -24.03
C ASN A 126 1.50 -16.24 -23.84
N SER A 127 1.07 -15.04 -23.43
CA SER A 127 1.97 -13.91 -23.22
C SER A 127 2.72 -14.06 -21.90
N TYR A 128 4.01 -14.35 -22.00
CA TYR A 128 4.91 -14.43 -20.85
C TYR A 128 5.18 -13.04 -20.26
N LEU A 129 5.05 -12.90 -18.94
CA LEU A 129 5.26 -11.65 -18.21
C LEU A 129 6.26 -11.87 -17.07
N PRO A 130 7.54 -11.47 -17.23
CA PRO A 130 8.48 -11.40 -16.13
C PRO A 130 8.30 -10.07 -15.40
N LEU A 131 8.01 -10.13 -14.10
CA LEU A 131 7.97 -8.96 -13.22
C LEU A 131 9.14 -9.01 -12.24
N LYS A 132 9.84 -7.88 -12.12
CA LYS A 132 10.89 -7.70 -11.12
C LYS A 132 10.42 -6.63 -10.15
N TYR A 133 10.44 -6.97 -8.88
CA TYR A 133 10.23 -6.06 -7.77
C TYR A 133 11.55 -5.92 -7.00
N GLY A 134 11.60 -5.01 -6.04
CA GLY A 134 12.83 -4.63 -5.35
C GLY A 134 13.53 -5.73 -4.54
N THR A 135 13.12 -6.98 -4.57
CA THR A 135 13.72 -8.09 -3.80
C THR A 135 13.53 -9.45 -4.41
N GLY A 136 12.74 -9.48 -5.46
CA GLY A 136 12.20 -10.71 -5.96
C GLY A 136 11.79 -10.47 -7.38
N SER A 137 11.71 -11.57 -8.09
CA SER A 137 11.06 -11.57 -9.37
C SER A 137 10.01 -12.64 -9.31
N LEU A 138 8.93 -12.38 -10.02
CA LEU A 138 7.96 -13.41 -10.37
C LEU A 138 7.86 -13.46 -11.88
N HIS A 139 7.37 -14.56 -12.38
CA HIS A 139 7.03 -14.68 -13.77
C HIS A 139 5.76 -15.50 -13.90
N GLY A 140 5.07 -15.33 -15.01
CA GLY A 140 3.89 -16.08 -15.32
C GLY A 140 3.42 -15.79 -16.73
N TYR A 141 2.16 -16.14 -16.98
CA TYR A 141 1.46 -15.82 -18.21
C TYR A 141 0.29 -14.91 -17.90
N VAL A 142 -0.05 -14.05 -18.84
CA VAL A 142 -1.20 -13.15 -18.71
C VAL A 142 -2.47 -13.91 -19.06
N ASP A 143 -3.49 -13.82 -18.21
CA ASP A 143 -4.85 -14.27 -18.52
C ASP A 143 -5.78 -13.06 -18.45
N PHE A 144 -6.82 -13.04 -19.27
CA PHE A 144 -7.92 -12.09 -19.16
C PHE A 144 -9.08 -12.75 -18.43
N ASP A 145 -9.64 -12.10 -17.43
CA ASP A 145 -10.88 -12.52 -16.79
C ASP A 145 -11.59 -11.30 -16.18
N VAL A 146 -12.83 -11.50 -15.75
CA VAL A 146 -13.65 -10.45 -15.15
C VAL A 146 -13.23 -10.22 -13.69
N VAL A 147 -12.91 -8.98 -13.36
CA VAL A 147 -12.81 -8.47 -11.98
C VAL A 147 -13.91 -7.44 -11.81
N CYS A 148 -14.96 -7.79 -11.07
CA CYS A 148 -16.12 -6.92 -10.92
C CYS A 148 -15.83 -5.76 -9.96
N MET A 149 -15.65 -4.56 -10.52
CA MET A 149 -15.64 -3.29 -9.80
C MET A 149 -16.51 -2.32 -10.58
N ILE A 150 -17.65 -1.90 -10.02
CA ILE A 150 -18.56 -0.92 -10.67
C ILE A 150 -18.36 0.42 -9.98
N CYS A 151 -18.09 1.46 -10.75
CA CYS A 151 -17.70 2.76 -10.22
C CYS A 151 -18.37 3.93 -10.93
N ALA A 152 -19.02 4.81 -10.16
CA ALA A 152 -19.60 6.05 -10.65
C ALA A 152 -18.59 7.20 -10.70
N GLU A 153 -17.70 7.27 -9.70
CA GLU A 153 -16.64 8.29 -9.60
C GLU A 153 -15.25 7.66 -9.74
N ALA A 154 -14.36 8.31 -10.50
CA ALA A 154 -12.98 7.84 -10.70
C ALA A 154 -12.05 8.23 -9.52
N VAL A 155 -12.47 7.89 -8.29
CA VAL A 155 -11.75 8.19 -7.04
C VAL A 155 -11.72 6.95 -6.15
N PHE A 156 -10.62 6.76 -5.42
CA PHE A 156 -10.50 5.80 -4.34
C PHE A 156 -9.78 6.44 -3.15
N ALA A 157 -10.01 5.92 -1.94
CA ALA A 157 -9.33 6.42 -0.74
C ALA A 157 -8.99 5.29 0.25
N PHE A 158 -7.87 5.49 0.96
CA PHE A 158 -7.41 4.59 2.01
C PHE A 158 -7.61 5.21 3.39
N TYR A 159 -8.25 4.45 4.27
CA TYR A 159 -8.19 4.63 5.71
C TYR A 159 -7.36 3.50 6.32
N LEU A 160 -6.26 3.83 6.99
CA LEU A 160 -5.36 2.84 7.60
C LEU A 160 -5.36 2.98 9.12
N ASN A 161 -5.82 1.95 9.81
CA ASN A 161 -5.91 1.96 11.27
C ASN A 161 -4.55 1.70 11.92
N ARG A 162 -4.13 2.63 12.76
CA ARG A 162 -2.82 2.60 13.42
C ARG A 162 -2.76 1.69 14.63
N ASP A 163 -3.88 1.27 15.20
CA ASP A 163 -3.88 0.33 16.32
C ASP A 163 -3.22 -0.99 15.91
N LEU A 164 -2.25 -1.43 16.70
CA LEU A 164 -1.44 -2.63 16.44
C LEU A 164 -1.91 -3.83 17.26
N TYR A 165 -2.68 -3.63 18.33
CA TYR A 165 -2.89 -4.67 19.34
C TYR A 165 -4.36 -4.93 19.66
N ASN A 166 -5.24 -3.94 19.50
CA ASN A 166 -6.62 -4.04 19.99
C ASN A 166 -7.70 -3.94 18.89
N ASN A 167 -7.32 -4.05 17.61
CA ASN A 167 -8.29 -3.93 16.51
C ASN A 167 -8.24 -5.11 15.53
N THR A 168 -9.42 -5.65 15.20
CA THR A 168 -9.60 -6.71 14.21
C THR A 168 -9.78 -6.16 12.78
N VAL A 169 -10.12 -4.88 12.62
CA VAL A 169 -10.23 -4.18 11.34
C VAL A 169 -8.98 -3.31 11.14
N GLY A 170 -8.17 -3.69 10.16
CA GLY A 170 -6.93 -3.01 9.82
C GLY A 170 -7.15 -1.66 9.14
N GLY A 171 -8.22 -1.51 8.37
CA GLY A 171 -8.51 -0.28 7.65
C GLY A 171 -9.63 -0.47 6.65
N GLU A 172 -9.75 0.46 5.72
CA GLU A 172 -10.73 0.42 4.64
C GLU A 172 -10.12 1.03 3.38
N LEU A 173 -10.32 0.36 2.24
CA LEU A 173 -10.22 0.97 0.92
C LEU A 173 -11.64 1.26 0.46
N THR A 174 -11.86 2.49 0.01
CA THR A 174 -13.08 2.87 -0.71
C THR A 174 -12.75 2.99 -2.19
N LEU A 175 -13.58 2.41 -3.03
CA LEU A 175 -13.66 2.76 -4.45
C LEU A 175 -14.92 3.58 -4.66
N CYS A 176 -14.87 4.48 -5.64
CA CYS A 176 -16.02 5.25 -6.12
C CYS A 176 -16.48 6.34 -5.17
N GLY A 177 -15.52 6.91 -4.45
CA GLY A 177 -15.72 8.00 -3.51
C GLY A 177 -14.80 7.90 -2.31
N ILE A 178 -15.11 8.66 -1.28
CA ILE A 178 -14.32 8.79 -0.05
C ILE A 178 -15.28 8.71 1.14
N ASP A 179 -14.99 7.88 2.15
CA ASP A 179 -15.84 7.79 3.33
C ASP A 179 -15.59 8.97 4.30
N PRO A 180 -16.57 9.88 4.51
CA PRO A 180 -16.41 11.03 5.39
C PRO A 180 -16.33 10.67 6.88
N THR A 181 -16.62 9.43 7.27
CA THR A 181 -16.52 9.00 8.68
C THR A 181 -15.09 8.76 9.13
N HIS A 182 -14.13 8.69 8.19
CA HIS A 182 -12.72 8.39 8.46
C HIS A 182 -11.79 9.62 8.49
N TYR A 183 -12.31 10.83 8.28
CA TYR A 183 -11.54 12.07 8.39
C TYR A 183 -12.35 13.22 8.99
N GLN A 184 -11.69 14.32 9.32
CA GLN A 184 -12.32 15.54 9.82
C GLN A 184 -11.84 16.74 9.02
N GLY A 185 -12.72 17.72 8.82
CA GLY A 185 -12.43 18.90 8.02
C GLY A 185 -12.43 18.63 6.50
N PRO A 186 -12.09 19.64 5.69
CA PRO A 186 -12.05 19.51 4.23
C PRO A 186 -10.82 18.73 3.75
N ILE A 187 -10.94 18.08 2.60
CA ILE A 187 -9.81 17.48 1.89
C ILE A 187 -9.00 18.57 1.18
N VAL A 188 -7.69 18.56 1.40
CA VAL A 188 -6.73 19.39 0.67
C VAL A 188 -6.11 18.53 -0.43
N TRP A 189 -6.16 19.02 -1.66
CA TRP A 189 -5.62 18.34 -2.83
C TRP A 189 -4.24 18.89 -3.21
N GLU A 190 -3.38 18.01 -3.69
CA GLU A 190 -2.09 18.35 -4.32
C GLU A 190 -2.07 17.72 -5.71
N TYR A 191 -1.54 18.43 -6.69
CA TYR A 191 -1.49 17.93 -8.06
C TYR A 191 -0.35 16.93 -8.23
N LEU A 192 -0.57 15.92 -9.07
CA LEU A 192 0.50 15.04 -9.50
C LEU A 192 1.53 15.84 -10.32
N ILE A 193 2.80 15.64 -10.01
CA ILE A 193 3.92 16.17 -10.81
C ILE A 193 4.45 15.16 -11.83
N SER A 194 4.03 13.90 -11.71
CA SER A 194 4.26 12.80 -12.66
C SER A 194 3.15 11.76 -12.47
N GLU A 195 2.71 11.15 -13.57
CA GLU A 195 1.71 10.07 -13.56
C GLU A 195 2.35 8.67 -13.55
N THR A 196 3.69 8.57 -13.50
CA THR A 196 4.39 7.27 -13.39
C THR A 196 4.14 6.62 -12.02
N TYR A 197 4.00 7.45 -10.98
CA TYR A 197 3.60 7.07 -9.64
C TYR A 197 2.60 8.11 -9.12
N TRP A 198 2.00 7.89 -7.95
CA TRP A 198 1.30 8.94 -7.20
C TRP A 198 2.29 9.95 -6.60
N GLN A 199 3.02 10.63 -7.49
CA GLN A 199 4.13 11.51 -7.17
C GLN A 199 3.66 12.96 -7.07
N ILE A 200 3.97 13.60 -5.96
CA ILE A 200 3.55 14.96 -5.60
C ILE A 200 4.73 15.86 -5.29
N GLN A 201 4.48 17.17 -5.29
CA GLN A 201 5.42 18.14 -4.75
C GLN A 201 5.40 18.08 -3.22
N LEU A 202 6.58 17.92 -2.61
CA LEU A 202 6.81 18.12 -1.18
C LEU A 202 7.44 19.51 -1.00
N GLY A 203 6.71 20.42 -0.34
CA GLY A 203 7.20 21.77 -0.08
C GLY A 203 8.39 21.80 0.86
N GLY A 204 8.41 20.88 1.84
CA GLY A 204 9.55 20.67 2.72
C GLY A 204 9.24 19.81 3.94
N ILE A 205 10.30 19.44 4.66
CA ILE A 205 10.23 18.77 5.96
C ILE A 205 10.82 19.73 6.98
N ILE A 206 10.06 20.05 8.03
CA ILE A 206 10.44 21.01 9.07
C ILE A 206 10.43 20.30 10.43
N ILE A 207 11.51 20.45 11.19
CA ILE A 207 11.66 19.91 12.54
C ILE A 207 12.24 21.02 13.43
N ASN A 208 11.65 21.27 14.61
CA ASN A 208 12.06 22.37 15.51
C ASN A 208 12.10 23.76 14.83
N GLY A 209 11.22 24.00 13.86
CA GLY A 209 11.19 25.26 13.09
C GLY A 209 12.29 25.40 12.04
N GLN A 210 13.19 24.43 11.90
CA GLN A 210 14.20 24.40 10.84
C GLN A 210 13.74 23.53 9.67
N GLN A 211 13.85 24.06 8.46
CA GLN A 211 13.63 23.28 7.24
C GLN A 211 14.82 22.34 7.00
N ILE A 212 14.58 21.04 7.12
CA ILE A 212 15.56 19.97 6.92
C ILE A 212 15.75 19.69 5.42
N THR A 213 14.66 19.71 4.65
CA THR A 213 14.73 19.57 3.18
C THR A 213 13.55 20.26 2.51
N GLY A 214 13.62 20.37 1.18
CA GLY A 214 12.56 20.92 0.33
C GLY A 214 12.96 22.22 -0.37
N PRO A 215 12.25 22.60 -1.45
CA PRO A 215 11.22 21.81 -2.13
C PRO A 215 11.82 20.56 -2.82
N THR A 216 11.10 19.45 -2.79
CA THR A 216 11.50 18.16 -3.41
C THR A 216 10.26 17.36 -3.80
N THR A 217 10.42 16.12 -4.26
CA THR A 217 9.31 15.25 -4.67
C THR A 217 9.06 14.15 -3.65
N ALA A 218 7.81 13.71 -3.52
CA ALA A 218 7.44 12.55 -2.70
C ALA A 218 6.47 11.64 -3.48
N ILE A 219 6.42 10.36 -3.11
CA ILE A 219 5.46 9.39 -3.65
C ILE A 219 4.54 8.94 -2.51
N VAL A 220 3.24 8.91 -2.75
CA VAL A 220 2.25 8.40 -1.80
C VAL A 220 2.01 6.91 -2.09
N ASP A 221 2.67 6.05 -1.33
CA ASP A 221 2.70 4.60 -1.55
C ASP A 221 2.00 3.81 -0.42
N SER A 222 0.79 3.28 -0.69
CA SER A 222 0.08 2.39 0.23
C SER A 222 0.73 1.01 0.40
N GLY A 223 1.60 0.62 -0.54
CA GLY A 223 2.36 -0.63 -0.52
C GLY A 223 3.61 -0.58 0.35
N THR A 224 3.99 0.59 0.91
CA THR A 224 5.14 0.75 1.80
C THR A 224 4.71 1.20 3.20
N SER A 225 5.11 0.45 4.24
CA SER A 225 4.67 0.75 5.62
C SER A 225 5.43 1.86 6.35
N LEU A 226 6.64 2.20 5.91
CA LEU A 226 7.46 3.25 6.53
C LEU A 226 7.55 4.48 5.64
N ILE A 227 7.73 5.65 6.24
CA ILE A 227 8.20 6.83 5.51
C ILE A 227 9.67 6.61 5.19
N ALA A 228 9.99 6.65 3.91
CA ALA A 228 11.34 6.45 3.40
C ALA A 228 11.89 7.71 2.73
N GLY A 229 13.21 7.83 2.69
CA GLY A 229 13.88 8.92 2.00
C GLY A 229 15.35 8.63 1.71
N PRO A 230 16.05 9.54 1.02
CA PRO A 230 17.48 9.41 0.77
C PRO A 230 18.28 9.18 2.07
N PRO A 231 19.28 8.28 2.09
CA PRO A 231 20.00 7.93 3.31
C PRO A 231 20.58 9.13 4.08
N ALA A 232 21.17 10.11 3.38
CA ALA A 232 21.71 11.31 4.00
C ALA A 232 20.64 12.15 4.71
N LEU A 233 19.46 12.30 4.08
CA LEU A 233 18.33 13.01 4.67
C LEU A 233 17.76 12.25 5.88
N VAL A 234 17.61 10.93 5.78
CA VAL A 234 17.15 10.11 6.90
C VAL A 234 18.13 10.19 8.08
N GLN A 235 19.43 10.19 7.80
CA GLN A 235 20.47 10.35 8.83
C GLN A 235 20.40 11.73 9.51
N GLU A 236 20.19 12.80 8.74
CA GLU A 236 20.00 14.15 9.28
C GLU A 236 18.76 14.21 10.18
N ILE A 237 17.62 13.68 9.73
CA ILE A 237 16.39 13.58 10.53
C ILE A 237 16.67 12.78 11.81
N GLN A 238 17.33 11.63 11.73
CA GLN A 238 17.68 10.80 12.89
C GLN A 238 18.54 11.58 13.90
N GLN A 239 19.53 12.34 13.44
CA GLN A 239 20.35 13.18 14.30
C GLN A 239 19.52 14.26 15.00
N VAL A 240 18.65 14.96 14.26
CA VAL A 240 17.81 16.05 14.80
C VAL A 240 16.81 15.53 15.83
N ILE A 241 16.25 14.34 15.64
CA ILE A 241 15.32 13.73 16.61
C ILE A 241 16.03 13.01 17.76
N GLY A 242 17.37 12.85 17.72
CA GLY A 242 18.13 12.13 18.73
C GLY A 242 18.03 10.61 18.65
N ALA A 243 17.74 10.05 17.48
CA ALA A 243 17.78 8.61 17.23
C ALA A 243 19.20 8.10 16.99
N GLY A 244 19.46 6.86 17.40
CA GLY A 244 20.70 6.17 17.06
C GLY A 244 20.78 5.87 15.56
N ALA A 245 21.96 5.44 15.07
CA ALA A 245 22.20 5.16 13.65
C ALA A 245 21.28 4.08 13.06
N SER A 246 20.75 3.17 13.90
CA SER A 246 19.75 2.17 13.49
C SER A 246 18.33 2.73 13.46
N GLY A 247 18.11 4.00 13.79
CA GLY A 247 16.79 4.63 13.96
C GLY A 247 16.07 4.22 15.25
N SER A 248 16.76 3.61 16.23
CA SER A 248 16.18 3.27 17.54
C SER A 248 16.30 4.42 18.54
N ILE A 249 15.30 4.55 19.42
CA ILE A 249 15.27 5.45 20.57
C ILE A 249 14.80 4.69 21.82
N ASP A 250 15.13 5.21 23.01
CA ASP A 250 14.53 4.72 24.26
C ASP A 250 13.05 5.16 24.30
N CYS A 251 12.14 4.20 24.52
CA CYS A 251 10.71 4.47 24.60
C CYS A 251 10.34 5.53 25.65
N SER A 252 11.18 5.72 26.68
CA SER A 252 10.98 6.76 27.70
C SER A 252 11.10 8.19 27.14
N THR A 253 11.83 8.39 26.02
CA THR A 253 12.08 9.71 25.45
C THR A 253 10.99 10.18 24.47
N ILE A 254 10.06 9.29 24.07
CA ILE A 254 8.98 9.60 23.11
C ILE A 254 8.25 10.92 23.41
N PRO A 255 7.85 11.22 24.66
CA PRO A 255 7.15 12.48 24.95
C PRO A 255 7.95 13.76 24.66
N ASN A 256 9.28 13.65 24.54
CA ASN A 256 10.21 14.77 24.35
C ASN A 256 10.72 14.89 22.91
N LEU A 257 10.36 13.96 22.02
CA LEU A 257 10.79 14.03 20.63
C LEU A 257 10.07 15.17 19.90
N PRO A 258 10.69 15.79 18.89
CA PRO A 258 10.09 16.92 18.19
C PRO A 258 9.01 16.46 17.21
N GLU A 259 8.03 17.32 16.93
CA GLU A 259 7.10 17.09 15.83
C GLU A 259 7.83 17.19 14.48
N ILE A 260 7.40 16.36 13.52
CA ILE A 260 7.87 16.41 12.13
C ILE A 260 6.75 16.99 11.27
N THR A 261 7.01 18.11 10.61
CA THR A 261 6.03 18.78 9.75
C THR A 261 6.38 18.57 8.28
N PHE A 262 5.44 18.06 7.49
CA PHE A 262 5.52 17.95 6.04
C PHE A 262 4.67 19.03 5.40
N ILE A 263 5.20 19.78 4.44
CA ILE A 263 4.43 20.78 3.69
C ILE A 263 3.92 20.16 2.40
N ILE A 264 2.60 19.97 2.27
CA ILE A 264 1.94 19.38 1.09
C ILE A 264 0.73 20.25 0.73
N GLY A 265 0.55 20.63 -0.53
CA GLY A 265 -0.54 21.54 -0.93
C GLY A 265 -0.40 22.94 -0.33
N GLY A 266 0.80 23.33 0.10
CA GLY A 266 1.04 24.54 0.90
C GLY A 266 0.53 24.45 2.36
N ILE A 267 0.04 23.29 2.79
CA ILE A 267 -0.51 23.07 4.13
C ILE A 267 0.51 22.30 4.99
N PRO A 268 0.75 22.72 6.25
CA PRO A 268 1.58 21.98 7.18
C PRO A 268 0.83 20.77 7.74
N LEU A 269 1.34 19.57 7.47
CA LEU A 269 0.89 18.31 8.05
C LEU A 269 1.85 17.88 9.15
N VAL A 270 1.39 18.00 10.40
CA VAL A 270 2.19 17.74 11.60
C VAL A 270 2.06 16.27 12.03
N VAL A 271 3.19 15.58 12.17
CA VAL A 271 3.27 14.22 12.69
C VAL A 271 3.93 14.23 14.07
N ILE A 272 3.14 13.92 15.09
CA ILE A 272 3.57 13.88 16.49
C ILE A 272 4.43 12.63 16.79
N PRO A 273 5.23 12.62 17.88
CA PRO A 273 6.12 11.51 18.24
C PRO A 273 5.50 10.11 18.27
N GLN A 274 4.30 10.00 18.84
CA GLN A 274 3.55 8.75 18.93
C GLN A 274 3.17 8.20 17.55
N ASN A 275 3.21 9.06 16.53
CA ASN A 275 2.81 8.75 15.16
C ASN A 275 3.97 8.42 14.21
N TYR A 276 5.23 8.64 14.58
CA TYR A 276 6.37 8.20 13.77
C TYR A 276 7.33 7.25 14.51
N VAL A 277 7.13 7.05 15.82
CA VAL A 277 7.81 6.00 16.59
C VAL A 277 6.91 4.79 16.73
N ILE A 278 7.45 3.59 16.50
CA ILE A 278 6.77 2.35 16.87
C ILE A 278 7.51 1.66 18.02
N LYS A 279 6.77 1.32 19.08
CA LYS A 279 7.28 0.57 20.23
C LYS A 279 7.47 -0.90 19.85
N VAL A 280 8.63 -1.46 20.21
CA VAL A 280 8.96 -2.88 20.02
C VAL A 280 9.38 -3.43 21.37
N SER A 281 8.81 -4.57 21.76
CA SER A 281 9.27 -5.31 22.94
C SER A 281 10.52 -6.09 22.58
N ILE A 282 11.62 -5.80 23.26
CA ILE A 282 12.85 -6.59 23.17
C ILE A 282 12.81 -7.53 24.38
N LEU A 283 12.66 -8.83 24.12
CA LEU A 283 12.82 -9.87 25.15
C LEU A 283 14.30 -10.15 25.38
#